data_AF-A0A3D1DIY9-F1
#
_entry.id   AF-A0A3D1DIY9-F1
#
_cell.length_a   1.000
_cell.length_b   1.000
_cell.length_c   1.000
_cell.angle_alpha   90.00
_cell.angle_beta   90.00
_cell.angle_gamma   90.00
#
_symmetry.space_group_name_H-M   'P 1'
#
loop_
_entity.id
_entity.type
_entity.pdbx_description
1 polymer ?
#
loop_
_entity_poly.entity_id
_entity_poly.type
_entity_poly.pdbx_seq_one_letter_code
_entity_poly.pdbx_strand_id
1 'polypeptide(L)'
;RLNEGVQAQAVKPIVQIDRMMQTLIGPIRTLLIGLTSLIIVVSGIGIFVSIYNSMADRKKEIAIMRALGARRQTVLTVILAESTLLCVVGGLAGFVLAHLLILVASPVVAGYGLVIDPWTFAWGELVLLPVLIALASLVGFVPGMTAYRTDVARTLSD
;
A
#
# COMPACT_ATOMS: atom_id res chain seq x y z
N ARG A 1 -14.49 -32.51 58.80
CA ARG A 1 -14.31 -32.88 57.38
C ARG A 1 -15.39 -32.18 56.59
N LEU A 2 -15.07 -31.06 55.90
CA LEU A 2 -15.82 -30.49 54.77
C LEU A 2 -15.10 -29.19 54.34
N ASN A 3 -14.39 -29.29 53.21
CA ASN A 3 -14.31 -28.25 52.18
C ASN A 3 -13.96 -26.80 52.57
N GLU A 4 -12.73 -26.56 53.02
CA GLU A 4 -12.14 -25.21 53.11
C GLU A 4 -10.93 -25.12 52.17
N GLY A 5 -11.15 -24.52 51.01
CA GLY A 5 -10.11 -24.39 49.98
C GLY A 5 -10.67 -24.25 48.58
N VAL A 6 -11.86 -23.67 48.41
CA VAL A 6 -12.34 -23.25 47.09
C VAL A 6 -11.59 -21.96 46.73
N GLN A 7 -10.31 -22.12 46.38
CA GLN A 7 -9.59 -21.18 45.55
C GLN A 7 -10.33 -21.17 44.21
N ALA A 8 -11.36 -20.33 44.09
CA ALA A 8 -11.98 -20.04 42.81
C ALA A 8 -10.95 -19.31 41.95
N GLN A 9 -10.07 -20.08 41.29
CA GLN A 9 -9.26 -19.56 40.21
C GLN A 9 -10.23 -19.16 39.11
N ALA A 10 -10.45 -17.86 38.97
CA ALA A 10 -11.11 -17.29 37.81
C ALA A 10 -10.22 -17.58 36.58
N VAL A 11 -10.41 -18.76 35.98
CA VAL A 11 -9.84 -19.10 34.68
C VAL A 11 -10.47 -18.11 33.71
N LYS A 12 -9.72 -17.11 33.28
CA LYS A 12 -10.14 -16.15 32.25
C LYS A 12 -10.05 -16.84 30.90
N PRO A 13 -11.15 -17.41 30.37
CA PRO A 13 -11.08 -18.29 29.20
C PRO A 13 -10.65 -17.49 27.96
N ILE A 14 -10.92 -16.18 27.96
CA ILE A 14 -10.55 -15.24 26.90
C ILE A 14 -9.04 -15.22 26.62
N VAL A 15 -8.19 -15.29 27.66
CA VAL A 15 -6.72 -15.25 27.48
C VAL A 15 -6.22 -16.55 26.89
N GLN A 16 -6.88 -17.67 27.22
CA GLN A 16 -6.54 -18.98 26.70
C GLN A 16 -6.97 -19.12 25.23
N ILE A 17 -8.17 -18.65 24.88
CA ILE A 17 -8.66 -18.62 23.50
C ILE A 17 -7.79 -17.71 22.63
N ASP A 18 -7.40 -16.53 23.13
CA ASP A 18 -6.48 -15.62 22.43
C ASP A 18 -5.11 -16.28 22.19
N ARG A 19 -4.55 -16.97 23.19
CA ARG A 19 -3.28 -17.69 23.02
C ARG A 19 -3.37 -18.81 21.97
N MET A 20 -4.49 -19.54 21.93
CA MET A 20 -4.72 -20.57 20.90
C MET A 20 -4.88 -19.94 19.50
N MET A 21 -5.65 -18.84 19.39
CA MET A 21 -5.78 -18.08 18.15
C MET A 21 -4.43 -17.54 17.66
N GLN A 22 -3.61 -16.97 18.55
CA GLN A 22 -2.29 -16.45 18.19
C GLN A 22 -1.33 -17.56 17.73
N THR A 23 -1.39 -18.73 18.33
CA THR A 23 -0.51 -19.85 17.95
C THR A 23 -0.91 -20.47 16.61
N LEU A 24 -2.22 -20.55 16.31
CA LEU A 24 -2.72 -21.13 15.06
C LEU A 24 -2.74 -20.13 13.89
N ILE A 25 -3.25 -18.92 14.11
CA ILE A 25 -3.44 -17.89 13.08
C ILE A 25 -2.23 -16.97 12.94
N GLY A 26 -1.49 -16.71 14.03
CA GLY A 26 -0.36 -15.78 14.04
C GLY A 26 0.69 -16.07 12.97
N PRO A 27 1.18 -17.32 12.81
CA PRO A 27 2.16 -17.66 11.77
C PRO A 27 1.63 -17.40 10.34
N ILE A 28 0.37 -17.76 10.08
CA ILE A 28 -0.28 -17.54 8.76
C ILE A 28 -0.39 -16.04 8.49
N ARG A 29 -0.81 -15.25 9.48
CA ARG A 29 -0.89 -13.79 9.36
C ARG A 29 0.48 -13.18 9.05
N THR A 30 1.53 -13.59 9.74
CA THR A 30 2.90 -13.10 9.48
C THR A 30 3.37 -13.46 8.08
N LEU A 31 3.08 -14.68 7.61
CA LEU A 31 3.41 -15.10 6.25
C LEU A 31 2.68 -14.26 5.19
N LEU A 32 1.38 -14.00 5.40
CA LEU A 32 0.59 -13.15 4.51
C LEU A 32 1.13 -11.72 4.47
N ILE A 33 1.45 -11.13 5.62
CA ILE A 33 2.08 -9.80 5.69
C ILE A 33 3.43 -9.79 4.94
N GLY A 34 4.22 -10.86 5.08
CA GLY A 34 5.46 -11.05 4.33
C GLY A 34 5.23 -11.04 2.82
N LEU A 35 4.26 -11.82 2.33
CA LEU A 35 3.88 -11.84 0.92
C LEU A 35 3.36 -10.48 0.43
N THR A 36 2.51 -9.81 1.22
CA THR A 36 2.03 -8.46 0.91
C THR A 36 3.20 -7.49 0.75
N SER A 37 4.21 -7.56 1.62
CA SER A 37 5.40 -6.70 1.52
C SER A 37 6.16 -6.94 0.21
N LEU A 38 6.30 -8.20 -0.23
CA LEU A 38 6.91 -8.54 -1.51
C LEU A 38 6.12 -7.98 -2.69
N ILE A 39 4.80 -8.13 -2.66
CA ILE A 39 3.90 -7.62 -3.70
C ILE A 39 4.03 -6.10 -3.81
N ILE A 40 4.05 -5.39 -2.67
CA ILE A 40 4.25 -3.93 -2.64
C ILE A 40 5.57 -3.54 -3.32
N VAL A 41 6.66 -4.26 -3.04
CA VAL A 41 7.96 -4.01 -3.67
C VAL A 41 7.90 -4.23 -5.18
N VAL A 42 7.34 -5.36 -5.63
CA VAL A 42 7.21 -5.68 -7.05
C VAL A 42 6.34 -4.66 -7.78
N SER A 43 5.20 -4.28 -7.20
CA SER A 43 4.33 -3.23 -7.73
C SER A 43 5.04 -1.88 -7.79
N GLY A 44 5.81 -1.51 -6.76
CA GLY A 44 6.59 -0.28 -6.73
C GLY A 44 7.64 -0.22 -7.85
N ILE A 45 8.34 -1.35 -8.10
CA ILE A 45 9.27 -1.48 -9.23
C ILE A 45 8.53 -1.35 -10.57
N GLY A 46 7.35 -1.97 -10.71
CA GLY A 46 6.53 -1.85 -11.91
C GLY A 46 6.12 -0.41 -12.22
N ILE A 47 5.69 0.33 -11.19
CA ILE A 47 5.36 1.77 -11.32
C ILE A 47 6.61 2.56 -11.69
N PHE A 48 7.75 2.31 -11.03
CA PHE A 48 9.02 2.95 -11.34
C PHE A 48 9.41 2.78 -12.82
N VAL A 49 9.39 1.53 -13.32
CA VAL A 49 9.73 1.21 -14.71
C VAL A 49 8.75 1.87 -15.68
N SER A 50 7.46 1.87 -15.36
CA SER A 50 6.43 2.53 -16.18
C SER A 50 6.68 4.04 -16.33
N ILE A 51 6.92 4.74 -15.21
CA ILE A 51 7.22 6.17 -15.21
C ILE A 51 8.53 6.45 -15.94
N TYR A 52 9.56 5.61 -15.71
CA TYR A 52 10.85 5.77 -16.36
C TYR A 52 10.75 5.64 -17.89
N ASN A 53 9.98 4.67 -18.38
CA ASN A 53 9.78 4.49 -19.81
C ASN A 53 8.97 5.63 -20.42
N SER A 54 7.92 6.11 -19.76
CA SER A 54 7.12 7.24 -20.27
C SER A 54 7.93 8.53 -20.40
N MET A 55 9.00 8.69 -19.61
CA MET A 55 9.91 9.84 -19.73
C MET A 55 10.65 9.89 -21.06
N ALA A 56 10.95 8.73 -21.67
CA ALA A 56 11.62 8.67 -22.97
C ALA A 56 10.70 9.22 -24.07
N ASP A 57 9.43 8.84 -24.04
CA ASP A 57 8.41 9.28 -25.00
C ASP A 57 8.10 10.78 -24.81
N ARG A 58 8.05 11.25 -23.57
CA ARG A 58 7.73 12.64 -23.20
C ARG A 58 8.94 13.58 -23.18
N LYS A 59 10.12 13.10 -23.57
CA LYS A 59 11.37 13.86 -23.49
C LYS A 59 11.31 15.16 -24.29
N LYS A 60 10.69 15.14 -25.49
CA LYS A 60 10.51 16.32 -26.34
C LYS A 60 9.59 17.36 -25.69
N GLU A 61 8.48 16.93 -25.09
CA GLU A 61 7.56 17.82 -24.37
C GLU A 61 8.25 18.52 -23.20
N ILE A 62 9.05 17.79 -22.42
CA ILE A 62 9.82 18.32 -21.29
C ILE A 62 10.87 19.34 -21.77
N ALA A 63 11.51 19.07 -22.91
CA ALA A 63 12.49 19.98 -23.50
C ALA A 63 11.84 21.30 -23.95
N ILE A 64 10.68 21.24 -24.62
CA ILE A 64 9.89 22.41 -25.02
C ILE A 64 9.44 23.22 -23.80
N MET A 65 8.92 22.54 -22.78
CA MET A 65 8.46 23.19 -21.54
C MET A 65 9.61 23.95 -20.84
N ARG A 66 10.81 23.36 -20.81
CA ARG A 66 12.01 24.00 -20.26
C ARG A 66 12.54 25.13 -21.13
N ALA A 67 12.43 25.03 -22.46
CA ALA A 67 12.80 26.10 -23.38
C ALA A 67 11.89 27.33 -23.22
N LEU A 68 10.62 27.11 -22.86
CA LEU A 68 9.65 28.17 -22.51
C LEU A 68 9.83 28.72 -21.08
N GLY A 69 10.86 28.27 -20.34
CA GLY A 69 11.22 28.81 -19.02
C GLY A 69 10.71 28.01 -17.82
N ALA A 70 10.13 26.82 -18.01
CA ALA A 70 9.74 25.97 -16.88
C ALA A 70 10.95 25.55 -16.05
N ARG A 71 10.84 25.70 -14.72
CA ARG A 71 11.90 25.32 -13.78
C ARG A 71 11.95 23.80 -13.67
N ARG A 72 13.15 23.27 -13.36
CA ARG A 72 13.34 21.83 -13.14
C ARG A 72 12.47 21.26 -12.02
N GLN A 73 12.10 22.10 -11.04
CA GLN A 73 11.14 21.76 -9.98
C GLN A 73 9.73 21.48 -10.51
N THR A 74 9.29 22.17 -11.57
CA THR A 74 7.99 21.92 -12.18
C THR A 74 7.89 20.50 -12.73
N VAL A 75 8.95 20.03 -13.41
CA VAL A 75 9.02 18.65 -13.94
C VAL A 75 8.99 17.64 -12.80
N LEU A 76 9.72 17.88 -11.70
CA LEU A 76 9.68 17.02 -10.51
C LEU A 76 8.27 16.94 -9.91
N THR A 77 7.59 18.08 -9.73
CA THR A 77 6.23 18.11 -9.18
C THR A 77 5.23 17.35 -10.05
N VAL A 78 5.35 17.45 -11.37
CA VAL A 78 4.49 16.69 -12.30
C VAL A 78 4.69 15.18 -12.11
N ILE A 79 5.94 14.71 -12.01
CA ILE A 79 6.25 13.28 -11.84
C ILE A 79 5.79 12.78 -10.48
N LEU A 80 6.00 13.56 -9.42
CA LEU A 80 5.51 13.23 -8.08
C LEU A 80 3.98 13.21 -8.02
N ALA A 81 3.31 14.12 -8.73
CA ALA A 81 1.86 14.11 -8.84
C ALA A 81 1.36 12.87 -9.60
N GLU A 82 2.02 12.48 -10.68
CA GLU A 82 1.70 11.28 -11.46
C GLU A 82 1.87 10.00 -10.62
N SER A 83 2.99 9.85 -9.90
CA SER A 83 3.19 8.70 -9.00
C SER A 83 2.20 8.69 -7.84
N THR A 84 1.91 9.84 -7.25
CA THR A 84 0.93 9.97 -6.16
C THR A 84 -0.47 9.61 -6.63
N LEU A 85 -0.86 10.07 -7.81
CA LEU A 85 -2.17 9.77 -8.38
C LEU A 85 -2.32 8.27 -8.66
N LEU A 86 -1.29 7.63 -9.23
CA LEU A 86 -1.28 6.18 -9.45
C LEU A 86 -1.41 5.39 -8.14
N CYS A 87 -0.63 5.75 -7.12
CA CYS A 87 -0.69 5.07 -5.82
C CYS A 87 -2.02 5.29 -5.09
N VAL A 88 -2.56 6.52 -5.09
CA VAL A 88 -3.83 6.83 -4.41
C VAL A 88 -5.00 6.15 -5.11
N VAL A 89 -5.09 6.24 -6.44
CA VAL A 89 -6.18 5.60 -7.20
C VAL A 89 -6.10 4.08 -7.07
N GLY A 90 -4.91 3.49 -7.24
CA GLY A 90 -4.71 2.05 -7.07
C GLY A 90 -5.00 1.57 -5.65
N GLY A 91 -4.59 2.35 -4.64
CA GLY A 91 -4.84 2.06 -3.24
C GLY A 91 -6.33 2.14 -2.87
N LEU A 92 -7.04 3.17 -3.32
CA LEU A 92 -8.49 3.29 -3.13
C LEU A 92 -9.25 2.18 -3.86
N ALA A 93 -8.87 1.85 -5.09
CA ALA A 93 -9.47 0.75 -5.83
C ALA A 93 -9.24 -0.59 -5.11
N GLY A 94 -8.02 -0.86 -4.64
CA GLY A 94 -7.69 -2.04 -3.86
C GLY A 94 -8.45 -2.11 -2.54
N PHE A 95 -8.61 -0.98 -1.85
CA PHE A 95 -9.39 -0.87 -0.62
C PHE A 95 -10.86 -1.25 -0.84
N VAL A 96 -11.50 -0.68 -1.88
CA VAL A 96 -12.89 -0.98 -2.24
C VAL A 96 -13.03 -2.45 -2.64
N LEU A 97 -12.10 -2.98 -3.45
CA LEU A 97 -12.11 -4.39 -3.84
C LEU A 97 -11.95 -5.34 -2.64
N ALA A 98 -11.11 -5.01 -1.67
CA ALA A 98 -10.95 -5.80 -0.45
C ALA A 98 -12.26 -5.89 0.34
N HIS A 99 -12.95 -4.76 0.54
CA HIS A 99 -14.25 -4.73 1.22
C HIS A 99 -15.34 -5.49 0.44
N LEU A 100 -15.35 -5.37 -0.88
CA LEU A 100 -16.27 -6.11 -1.74
C LEU A 100 -16.04 -7.63 -1.65
N LEU A 101 -14.77 -8.06 -1.62
CA LEU A 101 -14.43 -9.47 -1.41
C LEU A 101 -14.86 -9.97 -0.04
N ILE A 102 -14.67 -9.17 1.02
CA ILE A 102 -15.15 -9.51 2.37
C ILE A 102 -16.68 -9.64 2.39
N LEU A 103 -17.39 -8.70 1.77
CA LEU A 103 -18.85 -8.75 1.66
C LEU A 103 -19.33 -10.05 1.03
N VAL A 104 -18.73 -10.46 -0.10
CA VAL A 104 -19.09 -11.69 -0.81
C VAL A 104 -18.66 -12.96 -0.05
N ALA A 105 -17.52 -12.92 0.66
CA ALA A 105 -17.01 -14.05 1.42
C ALA A 105 -17.71 -14.24 2.79
N SER A 106 -18.27 -13.17 3.37
CA SER A 106 -18.91 -13.18 4.68
C SER A 106 -19.96 -14.28 4.90
N PRO A 107 -20.91 -14.57 3.97
CA PRO A 107 -21.88 -15.65 4.18
C PRO A 107 -21.26 -17.05 4.19
N VAL A 108 -20.17 -17.27 3.45
CA VAL A 108 -19.46 -18.56 3.41
C VAL A 108 -18.76 -18.80 4.75
N VAL A 109 -18.15 -17.75 5.30
CA VAL A 109 -17.42 -17.80 6.57
C VAL A 109 -18.38 -17.91 7.76
N ALA A 110 -19.57 -17.32 7.67
CA ALA A 110 -20.63 -17.47 8.67
C ALA A 110 -21.05 -18.93 8.88
N GLY A 111 -20.96 -19.77 7.85
CA GLY A 111 -21.20 -21.22 7.94
C GLY A 111 -20.23 -21.97 8.88
N TYR A 112 -19.08 -21.37 9.20
CA TYR A 112 -18.09 -21.90 10.14
C TYR A 112 -18.16 -21.26 11.54
N GLY A 113 -19.22 -20.49 11.82
CA GLY A 113 -19.43 -19.82 13.12
C GLY A 113 -18.61 -18.55 13.31
N LEU A 114 -18.00 -18.02 12.25
CA LEU A 114 -17.24 -16.78 12.25
C LEU A 114 -18.09 -15.65 11.64
N VAL A 115 -18.43 -14.64 12.46
CA VAL A 115 -19.14 -13.45 11.99
C VAL A 115 -18.13 -12.37 11.67
N ILE A 116 -18.00 -12.03 10.39
CA ILE A 116 -17.17 -10.92 9.90
C ILE A 116 -18.12 -9.84 9.40
N ASP A 117 -18.07 -8.66 10.00
CA ASP A 117 -18.84 -7.51 9.54
C ASP A 117 -18.03 -6.77 8.45
N PRO A 118 -18.51 -6.72 7.20
CA PRO A 118 -17.83 -6.06 6.09
C PRO A 118 -17.66 -4.56 6.27
N TRP A 119 -18.42 -3.92 7.16
CA TRP A 119 -18.38 -2.48 7.37
C TRP A 119 -17.51 -2.06 8.55
N THR A 120 -16.87 -3.02 9.22
CA THR A 120 -15.95 -2.73 10.31
C THR A 120 -14.65 -2.15 9.79
N PHE A 121 -14.48 -0.85 10.01
CA PHE A 121 -13.24 -0.16 9.69
C PHE A 121 -12.15 -0.54 10.70
N ALA A 122 -11.11 -1.23 10.25
CA ALA A 122 -9.98 -1.54 11.12
C ALA A 122 -9.10 -0.31 11.32
N TRP A 123 -8.53 -0.14 12.52
CA TRP A 123 -7.58 0.95 12.79
C TRP A 123 -6.35 0.92 11.87
N GLY A 124 -6.01 -0.26 11.33
CA GLY A 124 -4.93 -0.43 10.35
C GLY A 124 -5.23 0.22 8.99
N GLU A 125 -6.49 0.43 8.63
CA GLU A 125 -6.86 1.05 7.35
C GLU A 125 -6.53 2.54 7.32
N LEU A 126 -6.54 3.22 8.47
CA LEU A 126 -6.08 4.61 8.58
C LEU A 126 -4.60 4.78 8.20
N VAL A 127 -3.80 3.73 8.35
CA VAL A 127 -2.37 3.71 8.00
C VAL A 127 -2.16 3.60 6.48
N LEU A 128 -3.20 3.23 5.72
CA LEU A 128 -3.12 3.07 4.26
C LEU A 128 -2.69 4.37 3.57
N LEU A 129 -3.39 5.47 3.84
CA LEU A 129 -3.12 6.78 3.22
C LEU A 129 -1.66 7.25 3.39
N PRO A 130 -1.10 7.32 4.61
CA PRO A 130 0.29 7.74 4.78
C PRO A 130 1.28 6.78 4.12
N VAL A 131 0.99 5.46 4.11
CA VAL A 131 1.83 4.47 3.41
C VAL A 131 1.82 4.67 1.90
N LEU A 132 0.65 4.95 1.31
CA LEU A 132 0.54 5.23 -0.13
C LEU A 132 1.30 6.49 -0.53
N ILE A 133 1.22 7.55 0.26
CA ILE A 133 1.96 8.81 0.02
C ILE A 133 3.47 8.56 0.14
N ALA A 134 3.90 7.80 1.15
CA ALA A 134 5.31 7.44 1.33
C ALA A 134 5.82 6.63 0.13
N LEU A 135 5.07 5.61 -0.30
CA LEU A 135 5.40 4.80 -1.47
C LEU A 135 5.46 5.64 -2.76
N ALA A 136 4.46 6.49 -3.00
CA ALA A 136 4.42 7.38 -4.17
C ALA A 136 5.63 8.32 -4.24
N SER A 137 6.00 8.88 -3.09
CA SER A 137 7.17 9.75 -2.97
C SER A 137 8.45 8.97 -3.27
N LEU A 138 8.60 7.78 -2.69
CA LEU A 138 9.80 6.94 -2.86
C LEU A 138 9.97 6.48 -4.32
N VAL A 139 8.88 6.02 -4.95
CA VAL A 139 8.87 5.55 -6.34
C VAL A 139 9.06 6.71 -7.33
N GLY A 140 8.41 7.86 -7.12
CA GLY A 140 8.47 9.01 -8.02
C GLY A 140 9.75 9.85 -7.92
N PHE A 141 10.43 9.81 -6.77
CA PHE A 141 11.60 10.65 -6.52
C PHE A 141 12.80 10.31 -7.43
N VAL A 142 13.08 9.02 -7.62
CA VAL A 142 14.20 8.56 -8.46
C VAL A 142 14.05 8.99 -9.94
N PRO A 143 12.95 8.66 -10.66
CA PRO A 143 12.77 9.10 -12.03
C PRO A 143 12.64 10.62 -12.13
N GLY A 144 12.03 11.27 -11.12
CA GLY A 144 11.94 12.71 -11.00
C GLY A 144 13.31 13.41 -10.98
N MET A 145 14.27 12.84 -10.26
CA MET A 145 15.64 13.35 -10.22
C MET A 145 16.41 13.08 -11.52
N THR A 146 16.13 11.97 -12.20
CA THR A 146 16.70 11.70 -13.53
C THR A 146 16.23 12.73 -14.56
N ALA A 147 14.93 13.07 -14.56
CA ALA A 147 14.34 14.11 -15.42
C ALA A 147 14.92 15.51 -15.18
N TYR A 148 15.31 15.80 -13.93
CA TYR A 148 15.98 17.05 -13.55
C TYR A 148 17.32 17.24 -14.28
N ARG A 149 18.00 16.12 -14.63
CA ARG A 149 19.34 16.11 -15.23
C ARG A 149 19.35 16.07 -16.76
N THR A 150 18.21 15.94 -17.43
CA THR A 150 18.15 15.87 -18.89
C THR A 150 18.59 17.19 -19.51
N ASP A 151 19.55 17.16 -20.44
CA ASP A 151 20.07 18.37 -21.07
C ASP A 151 19.17 18.80 -22.23
N VAL A 152 18.72 20.05 -22.19
CA VAL A 152 17.73 20.59 -23.13
C VAL A 152 18.37 20.87 -24.48
N ALA A 153 19.59 21.40 -24.48
CA ALA A 153 20.31 21.78 -25.70
C ALA A 153 20.58 20.56 -26.61
N ARG A 154 21.03 19.46 -26.02
CA ARG A 154 21.32 18.22 -26.75
C ARG A 154 20.07 17.52 -27.27
N THR A 155 18.93 17.66 -26.59
CA THR A 155 17.68 17.00 -27.00
C THR A 155 16.97 17.73 -28.15
N LEU A 156 17.23 19.03 -28.34
CA LEU A 156 16.65 19.83 -29.41
C LEU A 156 17.49 19.83 -30.69
N SER A 157 18.76 19.41 -30.59
CA SER A 157 19.68 19.30 -31.74
C SER A 157 19.66 17.93 -32.42
N ASP A 158 19.08 16.92 -31.77
CA ASP A 158 18.87 15.56 -32.28
C ASP A 158 17.45 15.43 -32.89
#